data_AF-A0AAW0GDG1-F1
#
_entry.id   AF-A0AAW0GDG1-F1
#
_cell.length_a   1.000
_cell.length_b   1.000
_cell.length_c   1.000
_cell.angle_alpha   90.00
_cell.angle_beta   90.00
_cell.angle_gamma   90.00
#
_symmetry.space_group_name_H-M   'P 1'
#
loop_
_entity.id
_entity.type
_entity.pdbx_description
1 polymer ?
#
loop_
_entity_poly.entity_id
_entity_poly.type
_entity_poly.pdbx_seq_one_letter_code
_entity_poly.pdbx_strand_id
1 'polypeptide(L)'
;MASVRNRLLQLAIPLVQSHGFTRQTLAQSVLALPAAHPEPLSETAVSSLFGEGDEARRTLINAWLDHGRTQMRISPSNNIRDVLASRLRYNEPVIALLPEAFATLSTPDHIPFVDPRPALSHVAQVAEEACRVTNDQTVGPSWYARRVSITAVYTAAELHQLTSPETAYDFLDDLLKSSDKIESTLKETSMFTDFIAKSWVGIFKSRGIV
;
A
#
# COMPACT_ATOMS: atom_id res chain seq x y z
N MET A 1 20.27 9.88 16.44
CA MET A 1 20.05 10.06 14.99
C MET A 1 18.75 9.42 14.49
N ALA A 2 18.42 8.16 14.88
CA ALA A 2 17.21 7.48 14.40
C ALA A 2 15.89 8.25 14.65
N SER A 3 15.75 8.96 15.78
CA SER A 3 14.53 9.75 16.04
C SER A 3 14.39 10.97 15.13
N VAL A 4 15.49 11.64 14.75
CA VAL A 4 15.49 12.79 13.83
C VAL A 4 15.13 12.34 12.42
N ARG A 5 15.77 11.28 11.92
CA ARG A 5 15.46 10.68 10.60
C ARG A 5 13.97 10.37 10.47
N ASN A 6 13.41 9.66 11.46
CA ASN A 6 11.99 9.30 11.43
C ASN A 6 11.08 10.53 11.51
N ARG A 7 11.45 11.54 12.31
CA ARG A 7 10.69 12.80 12.37
C ARG A 7 10.68 13.53 11.02
N LEU A 8 11.82 13.60 10.34
CA LEU A 8 11.93 14.19 9.01
C LEU A 8 11.10 13.43 7.98
N LEU A 9 11.11 12.09 8.00
CA LEU A 9 10.25 11.28 7.13
C LEU A 9 8.76 11.59 7.36
N GLN A 10 8.33 11.69 8.61
CA GLN A 10 6.93 12.05 8.92
C GLN A 10 6.55 13.45 8.40
N LEU A 11 7.48 14.40 8.45
CA LEU A 11 7.29 15.75 7.88
C LEU A 11 7.33 15.77 6.35
N ALA A 12 8.01 14.80 5.71
CA ALA A 12 8.09 14.68 4.26
C ALA A 12 6.80 14.13 3.63
N ILE A 13 6.05 13.27 4.34
CA ILE A 13 4.82 12.63 3.86
C ILE A 13 3.80 13.63 3.26
N PRO A 14 3.39 14.70 3.95
CA PRO A 14 2.43 15.66 3.37
C PRO A 14 3.01 16.42 2.17
N LEU A 15 4.34 16.53 2.05
CA LEU A 15 5.00 17.21 0.93
C LEU A 15 4.98 16.38 -0.36
N VAL A 16 4.71 15.06 -0.29
CA VAL A 16 4.61 14.18 -1.46
C VAL A 16 3.56 14.66 -2.45
N GLN A 17 2.44 15.21 -1.96
CA GLN A 17 1.36 15.71 -2.82
C GLN A 17 1.82 16.82 -3.77
N SER A 18 2.76 17.67 -3.33
CA SER A 18 3.25 18.80 -4.11
C SER A 18 4.58 18.53 -4.82
N HIS A 19 5.44 17.68 -4.24
CA HIS A 19 6.82 17.46 -4.71
C HIS A 19 7.11 16.03 -5.18
N GLY A 20 6.13 15.13 -5.11
CA GLY A 20 6.27 13.73 -5.48
C GLY A 20 7.12 12.89 -4.52
N PHE A 21 7.36 11.64 -4.91
CA PHE A 21 8.26 10.72 -4.19
C PHE A 21 9.72 10.98 -4.57
N THR A 22 10.24 12.15 -4.22
CA THR A 22 11.56 12.63 -4.67
C THR A 22 12.53 12.88 -3.53
N ARG A 23 13.83 12.94 -3.85
CA ARG A 23 14.88 13.38 -2.92
C ARG A 23 14.67 14.82 -2.46
N GLN A 24 14.13 15.68 -3.32
CA GLN A 24 13.78 17.05 -2.97
C GLN A 24 12.72 17.10 -1.86
N THR A 25 11.70 16.23 -1.90
CA THR A 25 10.70 16.11 -0.84
C THR A 25 11.33 15.82 0.53
N LEU A 26 12.33 14.92 0.56
CA LEU A 26 13.10 14.63 1.77
C LEU A 26 13.94 15.84 2.22
N ALA A 27 14.60 16.53 1.30
CA ALA A 27 15.40 17.71 1.61
C ALA A 27 14.56 18.83 2.23
N GLN A 28 13.35 19.05 1.73
CA GLN A 28 12.42 20.09 2.18
C GLN A 28 11.80 19.80 3.55
N SER A 29 11.77 18.53 3.99
CA SER A 29 11.14 18.12 5.25
C SER A 29 11.69 18.84 6.50
N VAL A 30 12.96 19.26 6.46
CA VAL A 30 13.64 19.97 7.55
C VAL A 30 13.06 21.38 7.79
N LEU A 31 12.48 21.99 6.76
CA LEU A 31 11.87 23.32 6.85
C LEU A 31 10.60 23.31 7.71
N ALA A 32 9.95 22.15 7.84
CA ALA A 32 8.76 21.96 8.66
C ALA A 32 9.06 21.66 10.15
N LEU A 33 10.33 21.75 10.57
CA LEU A 33 10.69 21.59 11.99
C LEU A 33 10.25 22.82 12.81
N PRO A 34 9.88 22.65 14.10
CA PRO A 34 9.48 23.76 14.97
C PRO A 34 10.56 24.85 15.14
N ALA A 35 11.83 24.45 15.14
CA ALA A 35 12.97 25.35 14.97
C ALA A 35 13.42 25.20 13.52
N ALA A 36 12.73 25.90 12.62
CA ALA A 36 12.89 25.74 11.18
C ALA A 36 14.36 25.95 10.79
N HIS A 37 14.94 24.94 10.13
CA HIS A 37 16.22 25.11 9.48
C HIS A 37 16.02 26.08 8.30
N PRO A 38 16.93 27.03 8.06
CA PRO A 38 16.71 28.09 7.07
C PRO A 38 16.74 27.56 5.63
N GLU A 39 17.38 26.43 5.40
CA GLU A 39 17.62 25.86 4.07
C GLU A 39 17.27 24.37 4.03
N PRO A 40 16.92 23.82 2.84
CA PRO A 40 16.77 22.37 2.67
C PRO A 40 18.04 21.60 3.03
N LEU A 41 17.90 20.30 3.32
CA LEU A 41 19.07 19.43 3.50
C LEU A 41 19.92 19.39 2.22
N SER A 42 21.24 19.35 2.38
CA SER A 42 22.16 19.10 1.26
C SER A 42 21.99 17.67 0.73
N GLU A 43 22.38 17.44 -0.53
CA GLU A 43 22.34 16.10 -1.13
C GLU A 43 23.12 15.05 -0.31
N THR A 44 24.27 15.41 0.24
CA THR A 44 25.05 14.54 1.13
C THR A 44 24.26 14.16 2.39
N ALA A 45 23.52 15.11 2.96
CA ALA A 45 22.69 14.85 4.14
C ALA A 45 21.49 13.97 3.80
N VAL A 46 20.84 14.19 2.65
CA VAL A 46 19.76 13.32 2.14
C VAL A 46 20.26 11.90 1.95
N SER A 47 21.41 11.74 1.28
CA SER A 47 22.03 10.42 1.08
C SER A 47 22.39 9.73 2.39
N SER A 48 23.03 10.45 3.32
CA SER A 48 23.43 9.89 4.61
C SER A 48 22.25 9.49 5.49
N LEU A 49 21.11 10.20 5.40
CA LEU A 49 19.95 9.95 6.25
C LEU A 49 18.98 8.93 5.63
N PHE A 50 18.82 8.94 4.31
CA PHE A 50 17.73 8.22 3.63
C PHE A 50 18.20 7.23 2.56
N GLY A 51 19.48 7.24 2.18
CA GLY A 51 20.04 6.36 1.16
C GLY A 51 20.45 7.08 -0.12
N GLU A 52 21.33 6.44 -0.88
CA GLU A 52 21.82 6.97 -2.16
C GLU A 52 20.79 6.80 -3.28
N GLY A 53 20.74 7.76 -4.21
CA GLY A 53 19.91 7.67 -5.42
C GLY A 53 18.44 7.31 -5.13
N ASP A 54 17.96 6.24 -5.77
CA ASP A 54 16.59 5.73 -5.64
C ASP A 54 16.31 5.12 -4.26
N GLU A 55 17.31 4.76 -3.47
CA GLU A 55 17.08 4.22 -2.13
C GLU A 55 16.45 5.27 -1.19
N ALA A 56 16.80 6.55 -1.36
CA ALA A 56 16.09 7.64 -0.70
C ALA A 56 14.61 7.71 -1.12
N ARG A 57 14.33 7.54 -2.42
CA ARG A 57 12.95 7.50 -2.93
C ARG A 57 12.19 6.31 -2.35
N ARG A 58 12.78 5.11 -2.35
CA ARG A 58 12.18 3.90 -1.73
C ARG A 58 11.93 4.08 -0.24
N THR A 59 12.86 4.71 0.48
CA THR A 59 12.68 5.07 1.89
C THR A 59 11.45 5.96 2.10
N LEU A 60 11.26 6.99 1.27
CA LEU A 60 10.09 7.86 1.34
C LEU A 60 8.79 7.13 0.98
N ILE A 61 8.82 6.30 -0.08
CA ILE A 61 7.66 5.51 -0.50
C ILE A 61 7.24 4.55 0.62
N ASN A 62 8.18 3.80 1.19
CA ASN A 62 7.91 2.89 2.32
C ASN A 62 7.35 3.65 3.53
N ALA A 63 7.91 4.82 3.87
CA ALA A 63 7.39 5.65 4.95
C ALA A 63 5.93 6.11 4.70
N TRP A 64 5.59 6.42 3.46
CA TRP A 64 4.23 6.79 3.06
C TRP A 64 3.27 5.59 3.14
N LEU A 65 3.69 4.40 2.67
CA LEU A 65 2.89 3.17 2.79
C LEU A 65 2.65 2.81 4.26
N ASP A 66 3.67 2.90 5.10
CA ASP A 66 3.60 2.65 6.55
C ASP A 66 2.66 3.63 7.25
N HIS A 67 2.70 4.90 6.86
CA HIS A 67 1.79 5.91 7.38
C HIS A 67 0.35 5.63 6.94
N GLY A 68 0.13 5.24 5.68
CA GLY A 68 -1.18 4.80 5.19
C GLY A 68 -1.75 3.64 6.01
N ARG A 69 -0.92 2.65 6.38
CA ARG A 69 -1.32 1.57 7.28
C ARG A 69 -1.59 2.06 8.71
N THR A 70 -0.83 3.03 9.19
CA THR A 70 -1.09 3.65 10.50
C THR A 70 -2.44 4.38 10.52
N GLN A 71 -2.82 5.05 9.43
CA GLN A 71 -4.13 5.71 9.31
C GLN A 71 -5.30 4.72 9.36
N MET A 72 -5.12 3.49 8.86
CA MET A 72 -6.14 2.43 8.99
C MET A 72 -6.48 2.14 10.46
N ARG A 73 -5.51 2.26 11.38
CA ARG A 73 -5.69 2.01 12.82
C ARG A 73 -6.58 3.02 13.52
N ILE A 74 -6.64 4.21 12.95
CA ILE A 74 -7.40 5.35 13.47
C ILE A 74 -8.80 5.39 12.80
N SER A 75 -9.07 4.48 11.86
CA SER A 75 -10.40 4.30 11.28
C SER A 75 -11.43 4.10 12.40
N PRO A 76 -12.55 4.85 12.41
CA PRO A 76 -13.57 4.73 13.44
C PRO A 76 -14.41 3.45 13.30
N SER A 77 -14.26 2.73 12.18
CA SER A 77 -15.00 1.51 11.87
C SER A 77 -14.13 0.27 12.04
N ASN A 78 -14.70 -0.76 12.67
CA ASN A 78 -14.11 -2.10 12.75
C ASN A 78 -14.62 -3.01 11.62
N ASN A 79 -15.29 -2.46 10.61
CA ASN A 79 -15.71 -3.21 9.43
C ASN A 79 -14.55 -3.31 8.42
N ILE A 80 -14.29 -4.52 7.92
CA ILE A 80 -13.18 -4.77 6.96
C ILE A 80 -13.28 -3.90 5.70
N ARG A 81 -14.51 -3.67 5.19
CA ARG A 81 -14.76 -2.81 4.04
C ARG A 81 -14.29 -1.39 4.31
N ASP A 82 -14.70 -0.82 5.44
CA ASP A 82 -14.38 0.56 5.78
C ASP A 82 -12.90 0.75 6.06
N VAL A 83 -12.26 -0.24 6.68
CA VAL A 83 -10.81 -0.23 6.95
C VAL A 83 -10.01 -0.27 5.64
N LEU A 84 -10.34 -1.17 4.71
CA LEU A 84 -9.69 -1.21 3.39
C LEU A 84 -10.00 0.04 2.56
N ALA A 85 -11.24 0.53 2.59
CA ALA A 85 -11.63 1.78 1.93
C ALA A 85 -10.86 2.98 2.50
N SER A 86 -10.58 3.02 3.80
CA SER A 86 -9.75 4.08 4.39
C SER A 86 -8.33 4.07 3.82
N ARG A 87 -7.77 2.87 3.56
CA ARG A 87 -6.45 2.74 2.92
C ARG A 87 -6.50 3.19 1.47
N LEU A 88 -7.52 2.83 0.69
CA LEU A 88 -7.69 3.34 -0.68
C LEU A 88 -7.82 4.86 -0.68
N ARG A 89 -8.60 5.44 0.24
CA ARG A 89 -8.75 6.90 0.37
C ARG A 89 -7.42 7.62 0.60
N TYR A 90 -6.53 7.01 1.38
CA TYR A 90 -5.20 7.55 1.62
C TYR A 90 -4.36 7.69 0.33
N ASN A 91 -4.65 6.90 -0.72
CA ASN A 91 -4.00 7.01 -2.03
C ASN A 91 -4.46 8.24 -2.83
N GLU A 92 -5.69 8.72 -2.64
CA GLU A 92 -6.33 9.72 -3.51
C GLU A 92 -5.49 10.99 -3.76
N PRO A 93 -4.86 11.62 -2.75
CA PRO A 93 -4.11 12.85 -2.97
C PRO A 93 -2.88 12.68 -3.87
N VAL A 94 -2.40 11.45 -4.04
CA VAL A 94 -1.15 11.13 -4.78
C VAL A 94 -1.36 10.03 -5.82
N ILE A 95 -2.61 9.72 -6.19
CA ILE A 95 -2.96 8.58 -7.05
C ILE A 95 -2.17 8.57 -8.36
N ALA A 96 -1.95 9.73 -8.96
CA ALA A 96 -1.20 9.90 -10.21
C ALA A 96 0.30 9.59 -10.08
N LEU A 97 0.84 9.64 -8.86
CA LEU A 97 2.26 9.41 -8.55
C LEU A 97 2.55 7.95 -8.18
N LEU A 98 1.52 7.18 -7.82
CA LEU A 98 1.67 5.81 -7.34
C LEU A 98 2.20 4.82 -8.37
N PRO A 99 1.85 4.88 -9.67
CA PRO A 99 2.44 3.97 -10.66
C PRO A 99 3.97 4.07 -10.72
N GLU A 100 4.52 5.28 -10.73
CA GLU A 100 5.98 5.50 -10.69
C GLU A 100 6.58 5.03 -9.35
N ALA A 101 5.91 5.31 -8.23
CA ALA A 101 6.36 4.88 -6.91
C ALA A 101 6.45 3.34 -6.81
N PHE A 102 5.43 2.62 -7.28
CA PHE A 102 5.45 1.16 -7.29
C PHE A 102 6.47 0.59 -8.26
N ALA A 103 6.69 1.23 -9.42
CA ALA A 103 7.77 0.86 -10.33
C ALA A 103 9.15 1.03 -9.66
N THR A 104 9.35 2.10 -8.89
CA THR A 104 10.60 2.37 -8.16
C THR A 104 10.86 1.33 -7.08
N LEU A 105 9.82 0.94 -6.34
CA LEU A 105 9.93 -0.14 -5.36
C LEU A 105 10.27 -1.48 -6.02
N SER A 106 9.72 -1.72 -7.21
CA SER A 106 9.85 -3.00 -7.91
C SER A 106 11.09 -3.07 -8.82
N THR A 107 11.88 -2.00 -8.95
CA THR A 107 13.08 -1.97 -9.80
C THR A 107 14.31 -1.90 -8.90
N PRO A 108 15.14 -2.96 -8.83
CA PRO A 108 16.41 -2.93 -8.11
C PRO A 108 17.43 -2.01 -8.79
N ASP A 109 18.31 -1.37 -8.02
CA ASP A 109 19.31 -0.40 -8.54
C ASP A 109 20.33 -1.00 -9.52
N HIS A 110 20.54 -2.32 -9.47
CA HIS A 110 21.66 -2.96 -10.15
C HIS A 110 21.24 -4.12 -11.05
N ILE A 111 19.94 -4.38 -11.20
CA ILE A 111 19.48 -5.54 -11.96
C ILE A 111 18.29 -5.19 -12.86
N PRO A 112 18.35 -5.52 -14.17
CA PRO A 112 17.31 -5.14 -15.13
C PRO A 112 16.11 -6.10 -15.11
N PHE A 113 15.66 -6.51 -13.92
CA PHE A 113 14.42 -7.27 -13.77
C PHE A 113 13.51 -6.62 -12.74
N VAL A 114 12.21 -6.81 -12.94
CA VAL A 114 11.20 -6.36 -11.98
C VAL A 114 11.12 -7.35 -10.83
N ASP A 115 11.26 -6.86 -9.61
CA ASP A 115 11.07 -7.60 -8.36
C ASP A 115 9.66 -7.34 -7.79
N PRO A 116 8.74 -8.32 -7.82
CA PRO A 116 7.38 -8.13 -7.31
C PRO A 116 7.30 -8.16 -5.77
N ARG A 117 8.35 -8.60 -5.06
CA ARG A 117 8.29 -8.83 -3.61
C ARG A 117 7.90 -7.58 -2.82
N PRO A 118 8.40 -6.36 -3.11
CA PRO A 118 8.01 -5.16 -2.38
C PRO A 118 6.53 -4.83 -2.53
N ALA A 119 5.99 -4.94 -3.74
CA ALA A 119 4.56 -4.73 -4.00
C ALA A 119 3.70 -5.76 -3.27
N LEU A 120 4.06 -7.05 -3.33
CA LEU A 120 3.37 -8.11 -2.61
C LEU A 120 3.44 -7.94 -1.09
N SER A 121 4.58 -7.51 -0.56
CA SER A 121 4.75 -7.23 0.86
C SER A 121 3.83 -6.09 1.31
N HIS A 122 3.69 -5.02 0.53
CA HIS A 122 2.79 -3.91 0.83
C HIS A 122 1.34 -4.38 0.99
N VAL A 123 0.79 -5.07 -0.01
CA VAL A 123 -0.61 -5.54 0.04
C VAL A 123 -0.85 -6.62 1.10
N ALA A 124 0.15 -7.44 1.41
CA ALA A 124 0.09 -8.40 2.51
C ALA A 124 0.02 -7.69 3.87
N GLN A 125 0.84 -6.65 4.07
CA GLN A 125 0.81 -5.85 5.31
C GLN A 125 -0.49 -5.05 5.46
N VAL A 126 -1.07 -4.57 4.36
CA VAL A 126 -2.41 -3.95 4.39
C VAL A 126 -3.46 -4.96 4.86
N ALA A 127 -3.43 -6.19 4.33
CA ALA A 127 -4.37 -7.24 4.75
C ALA A 127 -4.19 -7.62 6.23
N GLU A 128 -2.94 -7.78 6.68
CA GLU A 128 -2.64 -8.06 8.09
C GLU A 128 -3.15 -6.94 9.01
N GLU A 129 -2.87 -5.69 8.64
CA GLU A 129 -3.32 -4.52 9.36
C GLU A 129 -4.85 -4.44 9.42
N ALA A 130 -5.52 -4.72 8.30
CA ALA A 130 -6.97 -4.74 8.23
C ALA A 130 -7.56 -5.80 9.18
N CYS A 131 -7.07 -7.05 9.12
CA CYS A 131 -7.49 -8.11 10.05
C CYS A 131 -7.25 -7.73 11.52
N ARG A 132 -6.14 -7.05 11.80
CA ARG A 132 -5.80 -6.58 13.16
C ARG A 132 -6.78 -5.52 13.65
N VAL A 133 -7.11 -4.53 12.83
CA VAL A 133 -8.06 -3.46 13.18
C VAL A 133 -9.47 -4.01 13.36
N THR A 134 -9.90 -4.97 12.55
CA THR A 134 -11.22 -5.59 12.66
C THR A 134 -11.31 -6.65 13.77
N ASN A 135 -10.23 -6.85 14.54
CA ASN A 135 -10.12 -7.86 15.59
C ASN A 135 -10.49 -9.27 15.10
N ASP A 136 -9.98 -9.65 13.93
CA ASP A 136 -10.21 -10.95 13.30
C ASP A 136 -9.77 -12.11 14.21
N GLN A 137 -10.68 -13.05 14.47
CA GLN A 137 -10.48 -14.18 15.39
C GLN A 137 -10.13 -15.50 14.68
N THR A 138 -9.80 -15.46 13.38
CA THR A 138 -9.45 -16.67 12.65
C THR A 138 -8.14 -17.28 13.17
N VAL A 139 -8.05 -18.61 13.20
CA VAL A 139 -6.89 -19.35 13.74
C VAL A 139 -6.60 -20.58 12.88
N GLY A 140 -5.37 -21.08 12.93
CA GLY A 140 -4.99 -22.26 12.14
C GLY A 140 -5.05 -22.01 10.63
N PRO A 141 -5.38 -23.01 9.79
CA PRO A 141 -5.39 -22.85 8.32
C PRO A 141 -6.31 -21.73 7.80
N SER A 142 -7.44 -21.47 8.47
CA SER A 142 -8.36 -20.40 8.06
C SER A 142 -7.78 -18.99 8.25
N TRP A 143 -6.85 -18.82 9.19
CA TRP A 143 -6.08 -17.59 9.37
C TRP A 143 -5.29 -17.20 8.12
N TYR A 144 -4.67 -18.19 7.48
CA TYR A 144 -3.92 -18.00 6.24
C TYR A 144 -4.87 -17.72 5.06
N ALA A 145 -5.93 -18.52 4.95
CA ALA A 145 -6.93 -18.34 3.88
C ALA A 145 -7.55 -16.94 3.91
N ARG A 146 -7.94 -16.46 5.11
CA ARG A 146 -8.51 -15.12 5.32
C ARG A 146 -7.55 -14.01 4.87
N ARG A 147 -6.27 -14.09 5.25
CA ARG A 147 -5.26 -13.08 4.85
C ARG A 147 -4.97 -13.11 3.36
N VAL A 148 -4.84 -14.30 2.77
CA VAL A 148 -4.67 -14.44 1.31
C VAL A 148 -5.87 -13.87 0.56
N SER A 149 -7.08 -14.13 1.04
CA SER A 149 -8.34 -13.58 0.49
C SER A 149 -8.32 -12.05 0.50
N ILE A 150 -8.04 -11.44 1.67
CA ILE A 150 -8.02 -9.98 1.82
C ILE A 150 -6.89 -9.36 1.01
N THR A 151 -5.69 -9.97 0.98
CA THR A 151 -4.59 -9.53 0.13
C THR A 151 -5.01 -9.51 -1.34
N ALA A 152 -5.67 -10.57 -1.83
CA ALA A 152 -6.13 -10.63 -3.21
C ALA A 152 -7.18 -9.56 -3.52
N VAL A 153 -8.18 -9.40 -2.63
CA VAL A 153 -9.22 -8.36 -2.74
C VAL A 153 -8.60 -6.96 -2.78
N TYR A 154 -7.72 -6.63 -1.83
CA TYR A 154 -7.10 -5.32 -1.77
C TYR A 154 -6.17 -5.06 -2.96
N THR A 155 -5.39 -6.05 -3.40
CA THR A 155 -4.52 -5.91 -4.58
C THR A 155 -5.34 -5.56 -5.82
N ALA A 156 -6.45 -6.27 -6.05
CA ALA A 156 -7.33 -6.00 -7.19
C ALA A 156 -7.98 -4.61 -7.09
N ALA A 157 -8.42 -4.20 -5.89
CA ALA A 157 -9.02 -2.90 -5.66
C ALA A 157 -8.02 -1.74 -5.83
N GLU A 158 -6.79 -1.87 -5.32
CA GLU A 158 -5.73 -0.86 -5.46
C GLU A 158 -5.31 -0.71 -6.92
N LEU A 159 -5.12 -1.82 -7.65
CA LEU A 159 -4.83 -1.77 -9.08
C LEU A 159 -5.97 -1.12 -9.87
N HIS A 160 -7.22 -1.48 -9.57
CA HIS A 160 -8.39 -0.86 -10.17
C HIS A 160 -8.47 0.64 -9.85
N GLN A 161 -8.08 1.05 -8.64
CA GLN A 161 -8.04 2.46 -8.25
C GLN A 161 -7.05 3.26 -9.10
N LEU A 162 -5.90 2.68 -9.45
CA LEU A 162 -4.91 3.35 -10.30
C LEU A 162 -5.43 3.62 -11.72
N THR A 163 -6.35 2.80 -12.22
CA THR A 163 -6.90 2.93 -13.59
C THR A 163 -8.30 3.56 -13.64
N SER A 164 -9.07 3.45 -12.56
CA SER A 164 -10.51 3.78 -12.52
C SER A 164 -10.93 4.23 -11.11
N PRO A 165 -10.35 5.32 -10.59
CA PRO A 165 -10.48 5.73 -9.19
C PRO A 165 -11.93 5.94 -8.74
N GLU A 166 -12.78 6.50 -9.61
CA GLU A 166 -14.19 6.82 -9.31
C GLU A 166 -15.02 5.59 -8.91
N THR A 167 -14.61 4.39 -9.33
CA THR A 167 -15.36 3.14 -9.09
C THR A 167 -14.64 2.18 -8.15
N ALA A 168 -13.55 2.61 -7.53
CA ALA A 168 -12.71 1.74 -6.71
C ALA A 168 -13.40 1.22 -5.44
N TYR A 169 -14.24 2.05 -4.82
CA TYR A 169 -14.96 1.67 -3.60
C TYR A 169 -16.06 0.65 -3.85
N ASP A 170 -16.82 0.82 -4.94
CA ASP A 170 -17.84 -0.15 -5.34
C ASP A 170 -17.20 -1.47 -5.76
N PHE A 171 -16.09 -1.40 -6.51
CA PHE A 171 -15.33 -2.59 -6.89
C PHE A 171 -14.78 -3.35 -5.68
N LEU A 172 -14.26 -2.64 -4.67
CA LEU A 172 -13.85 -3.25 -3.40
C LEU A 172 -15.02 -3.95 -2.70
N ASP A 173 -16.18 -3.31 -2.62
CA ASP A 173 -17.38 -3.86 -1.98
C ASP A 173 -17.88 -5.14 -2.69
N ASP A 174 -17.89 -5.13 -4.02
CA ASP A 174 -18.26 -6.29 -4.83
C ASP A 174 -17.31 -7.48 -4.64
N LEU A 175 -15.99 -7.21 -4.55
CA LEU A 175 -14.98 -8.22 -4.27
C LEU A 175 -15.15 -8.84 -2.88
N LEU A 176 -15.38 -8.02 -1.86
CA LEU A 176 -15.60 -8.49 -0.48
C LEU A 176 -16.87 -9.35 -0.39
N LYS A 177 -18.00 -8.88 -0.94
CA LYS A 177 -19.26 -9.63 -1.00
C LYS A 177 -19.11 -10.97 -1.72
N SER A 178 -18.28 -11.01 -2.75
CA SER A 178 -17.98 -12.26 -3.48
C SER A 178 -17.15 -13.20 -2.60
N SER A 179 -16.12 -12.69 -1.93
CA SER A 179 -15.25 -13.48 -1.04
C SER A 179 -15.99 -14.11 0.16
N ASP A 180 -16.92 -13.38 0.80
CA ASP A 180 -17.67 -13.89 1.95
C ASP A 180 -18.66 -15.01 1.57
N LYS A 181 -19.24 -14.94 0.36
CA LYS A 181 -20.09 -16.02 -0.19
C LYS A 181 -19.31 -17.31 -0.42
N ILE A 182 -18.03 -17.18 -0.74
CA ILE A 182 -17.14 -18.32 -0.98
C ILE A 182 -16.69 -18.90 0.36
N GLU A 183 -16.27 -18.08 1.32
CA GLU A 183 -15.89 -18.55 2.66
C GLU A 183 -17.05 -19.26 3.40
N SER A 184 -18.28 -18.78 3.27
CA SER A 184 -19.48 -19.43 3.87
C SER A 184 -19.87 -20.75 3.20
N THR A 185 -19.39 -21.02 1.99
CA THR A 185 -19.62 -22.27 1.25
C THR A 185 -18.51 -23.32 1.51
N LEU A 186 -17.37 -22.90 2.05
CA LEU A 186 -16.16 -23.72 2.18
C LEU A 186 -16.03 -24.40 3.55
N LYS A 187 -16.85 -25.44 3.77
CA LYS A 187 -16.52 -26.51 4.72
C LYS A 187 -15.52 -27.56 4.17
N GLU A 188 -15.05 -27.42 2.93
CA GLU A 188 -14.08 -28.35 2.33
C GLU A 188 -12.94 -27.59 1.62
N THR A 189 -11.74 -27.75 2.17
CA THR A 189 -10.55 -26.90 2.01
C THR A 189 -9.76 -27.09 0.71
N SER A 190 -10.33 -27.60 -0.38
CA SER A 190 -9.59 -27.83 -1.65
C SER A 190 -9.93 -26.85 -2.80
N MET A 191 -10.99 -26.06 -2.70
CA MET A 191 -11.48 -25.22 -3.81
C MET A 191 -10.94 -23.77 -3.84
N PHE A 192 -10.26 -23.31 -2.79
CA PHE A 192 -9.84 -21.89 -2.69
C PHE A 192 -8.76 -21.50 -3.70
N THR A 193 -7.84 -22.42 -4.00
CA THR A 193 -6.73 -22.20 -4.95
C THR A 193 -7.22 -22.11 -6.40
N ASP A 194 -8.16 -22.97 -6.77
CA ASP A 194 -8.73 -23.02 -8.12
C ASP A 194 -9.62 -21.80 -8.42
N PHE A 195 -10.29 -21.27 -7.39
CA PHE A 195 -11.16 -20.11 -7.51
C PHE A 195 -10.38 -18.81 -7.63
N ILE A 196 -9.33 -18.59 -6.81
CA ILE A 196 -8.47 -17.41 -6.97
C ILE A 196 -7.84 -17.38 -8.36
N ALA A 197 -7.34 -18.52 -8.86
CA ALA A 197 -6.80 -18.59 -10.23
C ALA A 197 -7.86 -18.25 -11.31
N LYS A 198 -9.07 -18.81 -11.21
CA LYS A 198 -10.14 -18.62 -12.21
C LYS A 198 -10.80 -17.25 -12.14
N SER A 199 -10.93 -16.64 -10.96
CA SER A 199 -11.51 -15.30 -10.79
C SER A 199 -10.59 -14.21 -11.32
N TRP A 200 -9.27 -14.37 -11.15
CA TRP A 200 -8.31 -13.45 -11.73
C TRP A 200 -8.35 -13.53 -13.26
N VAL A 201 -8.34 -14.74 -13.84
CA VAL A 201 -8.47 -14.94 -15.30
C VAL A 201 -9.80 -14.40 -15.84
N GLY A 202 -10.91 -14.59 -15.13
CA GLY A 202 -12.23 -14.11 -15.55
C GLY A 202 -12.36 -12.59 -15.55
N ILE A 203 -11.77 -11.91 -14.55
CA ILE A 203 -11.79 -10.45 -14.44
C ILE A 203 -10.84 -9.80 -15.45
N PHE A 204 -9.66 -10.37 -15.70
CA PHE A 204 -8.76 -9.89 -16.76
C PHE A 204 -9.37 -10.06 -18.15
N LYS A 205 -10.08 -11.17 -18.39
CA LYS A 205 -10.75 -11.45 -19.67
C LYS A 205 -12.01 -10.61 -19.90
N SER A 206 -12.77 -10.27 -18.85
CA SER A 206 -13.97 -9.43 -19.00
C SER A 206 -13.68 -7.94 -19.17
N ARG A 207 -12.44 -7.52 -18.89
CA ARG A 207 -11.96 -6.13 -19.03
C ARG A 207 -10.92 -5.92 -20.14
N GLY A 208 -10.65 -6.94 -20.97
CA GLY A 208 -9.82 -6.82 -22.18
C GLY A 208 -8.32 -6.62 -21.93
N ILE A 209 -7.80 -7.07 -20.78
CA ILE A 209 -6.38 -6.95 -20.41
C ILE A 209 -5.56 -8.17 -20.89
N VAL A 210 -6.25 -9.22 -21.40
CA VAL A 210 -5.70 -10.32 -22.22
C VAL A 210 -6.75 -10.76 -23.24
#